data_AF-A0A0M9E489-F1
#
_entry.id   AF-A0A0M9E489-F1
#
_cell.length_a   1.000
_cell.length_b   1.000
_cell.length_c   1.000
_cell.angle_alpha   90.00
_cell.angle_beta   90.00
_cell.angle_gamma   90.00
#
_symmetry.space_group_name_H-M   'P 1'
#
loop_
_entity.id
_entity.type
_entity.pdbx_description
1 polymer ?
#
loop_
_entity_poly.entity_id
_entity_poly.type
_entity_poly.pdbx_seq_one_letter_code
_entity_poly.pdbx_strand_id
1 'polypeptide(L)'
;MKDPAIINGIFLKKVERIEVLGLILLLALLIWRLMERELRLYVKETGEELPGWNKGQTKRPTSFMLLTKFSRILVINCGGKRRLNRPLTEEQKKYLRALKIREDIFINPNSRGKLLL
;
A
#
# COMPACT_ATOMS: atom_id res chain seq x y z
N MET A 1 29.63 7.28 37.55
CA MET A 1 30.30 7.50 36.25
C MET A 1 29.56 6.69 35.19
N LYS A 2 29.23 7.31 34.06
CA LYS A 2 28.36 6.75 32.99
C LYS A 2 29.00 5.50 32.37
N ASP A 3 28.26 4.40 32.33
CA ASP A 3 28.69 3.11 31.82
C ASP A 3 28.87 3.14 30.28
N PRO A 4 30.10 2.92 29.76
CA PRO A 4 30.40 3.01 28.32
C PRO A 4 29.84 1.85 27.49
N ALA A 5 29.27 0.81 28.12
CA ALA A 5 28.71 -0.36 27.43
C ALA A 5 27.36 -0.09 26.74
N ILE A 6 26.59 0.90 27.18
CA ILE A 6 25.24 1.18 26.64
C ILE A 6 25.31 2.04 25.35
N ILE A 7 26.37 2.83 25.19
CA ILE A 7 26.48 3.79 24.07
C ILE A 7 26.96 3.10 22.78
N ASN A 8 27.71 2.00 22.89
CA ASN A 8 28.26 1.27 21.75
C ASN A 8 27.28 0.31 21.04
N GLY A 9 26.12 0.03 21.63
CA GLY A 9 25.02 -0.72 20.99
C GLY A 9 24.03 0.18 20.22
N ILE A 10 24.00 1.47 20.56
CA ILE A 10 23.13 2.49 19.95
C ILE A 10 23.87 3.24 18.83
N PHE A 11 25.21 3.21 18.84
CA PHE A 11 26.01 3.57 17.68
C PHE A 11 25.83 2.52 16.59
N LEU A 12 24.95 2.85 15.64
CA LEU A 12 25.03 2.43 14.24
C LEU A 12 26.50 2.34 13.79
N LYS A 13 27.08 1.14 13.92
CA LYS A 13 28.54 0.92 13.81
C LYS A 13 29.16 1.23 12.43
N LYS A 14 28.39 1.68 11.43
CA LYS A 14 28.86 2.21 10.14
C LYS A 14 27.87 3.22 9.55
N VAL A 15 28.36 4.42 9.19
CA VAL A 15 27.59 5.52 8.55
C VAL A 15 26.83 5.04 7.30
N GLU A 16 27.46 4.15 6.53
CA GLU A 16 26.90 3.48 5.35
C GLU A 16 25.50 2.86 5.58
N ARG A 17 25.23 2.30 6.77
CA ARG A 17 23.93 1.68 7.07
C ARG A 17 22.83 2.72 7.26
N ILE A 18 23.17 3.91 7.78
CA ILE A 18 22.21 5.00 7.96
C ILE A 18 21.79 5.54 6.60
N GLU A 19 22.74 5.70 5.67
CA GLU A 19 22.49 6.19 4.31
C GLU A 19 21.55 5.24 3.55
N VAL A 20 21.82 3.93 3.61
CA VAL A 20 20.95 2.92 2.97
C VAL A 20 19.55 2.93 3.59
N LEU A 21 19.43 3.00 4.91
CA LEU A 21 18.12 3.09 5.57
C LEU A 21 17.38 4.38 5.20
N GLY A 22 18.09 5.50 5.08
CA GLY A 22 17.54 6.77 4.61
C GLY A 22 16.97 6.67 3.19
N LEU A 23 17.71 6.06 2.26
CA LEU A 23 17.24 5.83 0.90
C LEU A 23 16.03 4.89 0.84
N ILE A 24 16.04 3.79 1.61
CA ILE A 24 14.89 2.88 1.70
C ILE A 24 13.66 3.62 2.24
N LEU A 25 13.82 4.42 3.29
CA LEU A 25 12.73 5.20 3.88
C LEU A 25 12.18 6.23 2.88
N LEU A 26 13.04 6.96 2.17
CA LEU A 26 12.64 7.92 1.15
C LEU A 26 11.88 7.24 0.01
N LEU A 27 12.34 6.07 -0.46
CA LEU A 27 11.63 5.29 -1.48
C LEU A 27 10.26 4.82 -0.99
N ALA A 28 10.16 4.33 0.24
CA ALA A 28 8.90 3.94 0.84
C ALA A 28 7.92 5.11 0.93
N LEU A 29 8.40 6.29 1.39
CA LEU A 29 7.60 7.51 1.45
C LEU A 29 7.18 8.02 0.08
N LEU A 30 8.04 7.89 -0.93
CA LEU A 30 7.73 8.29 -2.30
C LEU A 30 6.59 7.44 -2.86
N ILE A 31 6.67 6.11 -2.71
CA ILE A 31 5.59 5.19 -3.13
C ILE A 31 4.30 5.53 -2.38
N TRP A 32 4.40 5.78 -1.08
CA TRP A 32 3.25 6.15 -0.24
C TRP A 32 2.57 7.42 -0.74
N ARG A 33 3.35 8.48 -1.04
CA ARG A 33 2.85 9.75 -1.56
C ARG A 33 2.29 9.63 -2.96
N LEU A 34 2.87 8.77 -3.80
CA LEU A 34 2.37 8.51 -5.13
C LEU A 34 0.98 7.87 -5.08
N MET A 35 0.80 6.84 -4.24
CA MET A 35 -0.50 6.24 -4.00
C MET A 35 -1.53 7.28 -3.51
N GLU A 36 -1.20 8.11 -2.51
CA GLU A 36 -2.10 9.16 -2.02
C GLU A 36 -2.50 10.15 -3.11
N ARG A 37 -1.55 10.53 -3.95
CA ARG A 37 -1.77 11.44 -5.07
C ARG A 37 -2.77 10.86 -6.07
N GLU A 38 -2.58 9.61 -6.51
CA GLU A 38 -3.50 8.97 -7.45
C GLU A 38 -4.93 8.85 -6.87
N LEU A 39 -5.07 8.48 -5.60
CA LEU A 39 -6.38 8.40 -4.95
C LEU A 39 -7.08 9.76 -4.90
N ARG A 40 -6.35 10.85 -4.60
CA ARG A 40 -6.94 12.19 -4.54
C ARG A 40 -7.23 12.76 -5.93
N LEU A 41 -6.43 12.41 -6.93
CA LEU A 41 -6.72 12.75 -8.32
C LEU A 41 -8.02 12.07 -8.78
N TYR A 42 -8.19 10.78 -8.49
CA TYR A 42 -9.43 10.07 -8.79
C TYR A 42 -10.66 10.77 -8.19
N VAL A 43 -10.61 11.11 -6.90
CA VAL A 43 -11.71 11.82 -6.21
C VAL A 43 -11.96 13.18 -6.85
N LYS A 44 -10.92 13.91 -7.25
CA LYS A 44 -11.04 15.22 -7.89
C LYS A 44 -11.66 15.13 -9.29
N GLU A 45 -11.28 14.11 -10.07
CA GLU A 45 -11.72 13.93 -11.46
C GLU A 45 -13.14 13.36 -11.54
N THR A 46 -13.49 12.42 -10.67
CA THR A 46 -14.78 11.72 -10.72
C THR A 46 -15.83 12.31 -9.78
N GLY A 47 -15.41 13.03 -8.74
CA GLY A 47 -16.27 13.44 -7.63
C GLY A 47 -16.70 12.29 -6.71
N GLU A 48 -16.30 11.05 -7.00
CA GLU A 48 -16.61 9.89 -6.17
C GLU A 48 -15.72 9.84 -4.93
N GLU A 49 -16.34 9.78 -3.77
CA GLU A 49 -15.62 9.59 -2.51
C GLU A 49 -15.18 8.14 -2.33
N LEU A 50 -14.05 7.97 -1.64
CA LEU A 50 -13.53 6.65 -1.29
C LEU A 50 -13.91 6.26 0.14
N PRO A 51 -13.95 4.95 0.46
CA PRO A 51 -14.14 4.50 1.82
C PRO A 51 -13.11 5.12 2.76
N GLY A 52 -13.53 5.58 3.93
CA GLY A 52 -12.68 6.17 4.96
C GLY A 52 -12.66 5.33 6.23
N TRP A 53 -12.35 5.99 7.34
CA TRP A 53 -12.47 5.42 8.68
C TRP A 53 -13.94 5.18 9.06
N ASN A 54 -14.18 4.24 9.97
CA ASN A 54 -15.50 3.99 10.55
C ASN A 54 -16.65 3.83 9.53
N LYS A 55 -16.38 3.21 8.38
CA LYS A 55 -17.31 3.04 7.25
C LYS A 55 -17.80 4.34 6.61
N GLY A 56 -17.20 5.49 6.95
CA GLY A 56 -17.49 6.77 6.31
C GLY A 56 -16.96 6.84 4.88
N GLN A 57 -17.34 7.88 4.15
CA GLN A 57 -16.73 8.26 2.88
C GLN A 57 -15.74 9.41 3.10
N THR A 58 -14.75 9.56 2.23
CA THR A 58 -13.77 10.64 2.32
C THR A 58 -13.35 11.20 0.97
N LYS A 59 -13.23 12.53 0.92
CA LYS A 59 -12.62 13.27 -0.19
C LYS A 59 -11.09 13.37 -0.11
N ARG A 60 -10.51 12.96 1.02
CA ARG A 60 -9.06 13.04 1.28
C ARG A 60 -8.50 11.67 1.71
N PRO A 61 -8.56 10.67 0.82
CA PRO A 61 -8.02 9.34 1.10
C PRO A 61 -6.52 9.42 1.41
N THR A 62 -6.07 8.51 2.29
CA THR A 62 -4.65 8.29 2.60
C THR A 62 -4.25 6.86 2.23
N SER A 63 -2.97 6.64 1.93
CA SER A 63 -2.45 5.31 1.64
C SER A 63 -2.57 4.39 2.86
N PHE A 64 -2.58 4.95 4.08
CA PHE A 64 -2.84 4.17 5.29
C PHE A 64 -4.24 3.58 5.28
N MET A 65 -5.27 4.40 5.00
CA MET A 65 -6.65 3.91 4.90
C MET A 65 -6.74 2.78 3.90
N LEU A 66 -6.17 2.96 2.70
CA LEU A 66 -6.12 1.92 1.68
C LEU A 66 -5.48 0.63 2.23
N LEU A 67 -4.25 0.69 2.75
CA LEU A 67 -3.53 -0.51 3.19
C LEU A 67 -4.29 -1.30 4.26
N THR A 68 -4.98 -0.62 5.18
CA THR A 68 -5.78 -1.31 6.20
C THR A 68 -6.88 -2.18 5.60
N LYS A 69 -7.48 -1.77 4.47
CA LYS A 69 -8.54 -2.55 3.77
C LYS A 69 -8.00 -3.80 3.08
N PHE A 70 -6.73 -3.82 2.70
CA PHE A 70 -6.12 -4.95 1.97
C PHE A 70 -5.31 -5.89 2.88
N SER A 71 -5.09 -5.52 4.14
CA SER A 71 -4.30 -6.29 5.13
C SER A 71 -4.75 -7.74 5.35
N ARG A 72 -6.01 -8.09 5.01
CA ARG A 72 -6.60 -9.43 5.23
C ARG A 72 -6.85 -10.21 3.94
N ILE A 73 -6.26 -9.79 2.82
CA ILE A 73 -6.38 -10.55 1.56
C ILE A 73 -5.49 -11.78 1.63
N LEU A 74 -6.08 -12.95 1.39
CA LEU A 74 -5.39 -14.23 1.33
C LEU A 74 -5.54 -14.83 -0.07
N VAL A 75 -4.40 -15.09 -0.73
CA VAL A 75 -4.32 -15.80 -2.00
C VAL A 75 -3.93 -17.24 -1.72
N ILE A 76 -4.77 -18.18 -2.14
CA ILE A 76 -4.51 -19.62 -2.05
C ILE A 76 -4.12 -20.17 -3.41
N ASN A 77 -3.25 -21.17 -3.45
CA ASN A 77 -2.89 -21.88 -4.67
C ASN A 77 -3.38 -23.33 -4.57
N CYS A 78 -4.31 -23.71 -5.43
CA CYS A 78 -4.85 -25.06 -5.50
C CYS A 78 -4.61 -25.63 -6.90
N GLY A 79 -3.76 -26.66 -7.00
CA GLY A 79 -3.48 -27.32 -8.27
C GLY A 79 -2.89 -26.39 -9.34
N GLY A 80 -2.01 -25.48 -8.94
CA GLY A 80 -1.36 -24.51 -9.84
C GLY A 80 -2.22 -23.29 -10.20
N LYS A 81 -3.48 -23.22 -9.74
CA LYS A 81 -4.37 -22.07 -9.93
C LYS A 81 -4.44 -21.24 -8.66
N ARG A 82 -4.04 -19.98 -8.74
CA ARG A 82 -4.22 -18.99 -7.67
C ARG A 82 -5.68 -18.57 -7.59
N ARG A 83 -6.20 -18.40 -6.38
CA ARG A 83 -7.55 -17.88 -6.11
C ARG A 83 -7.53 -17.07 -4.83
N LEU A 84 -8.45 -16.13 -4.69
CA LEU A 84 -8.68 -15.48 -3.40
C LEU A 84 -9.48 -16.42 -2.50
N ASN A 85 -9.10 -16.52 -1.23
CA ASN A 85 -9.86 -17.28 -0.23
C ASN A 85 -11.28 -16.70 -0.05
N ARG A 86 -11.42 -15.39 -0.21
CA ARG A 86 -12.70 -14.66 -0.21
C ARG A 86 -12.71 -13.65 -1.35
N PRO A 87 -13.86 -13.38 -1.99
CA PRO A 87 -13.94 -12.35 -3.01
C PRO A 87 -13.56 -10.97 -2.44
N LEU A 88 -13.08 -10.08 -3.32
CA LEU A 88 -12.81 -8.69 -2.95
C LEU A 88 -14.11 -7.99 -2.54
N THR A 89 -14.06 -7.20 -1.48
CA THR A 89 -15.18 -6.37 -1.04
C THR A 89 -15.35 -5.17 -1.97
N GLU A 90 -16.54 -4.57 -1.99
CA GLU A 90 -16.79 -3.36 -2.79
C GLU A 90 -15.88 -2.19 -2.39
N GLU A 91 -15.52 -2.08 -1.10
CA GLU A 91 -14.53 -1.08 -0.64
C GLU A 91 -13.16 -1.31 -1.28
N GLN A 92 -12.69 -2.58 -1.34
CA GLN A 92 -11.43 -2.94 -1.97
C GLN A 92 -11.46 -2.66 -3.47
N LYS A 93 -12.55 -3.02 -4.15
CA LYS A 93 -12.71 -2.76 -5.60
C LYS A 93 -12.68 -1.27 -5.92
N LYS A 94 -13.33 -0.42 -5.12
CA LYS A 94 -13.27 1.06 -5.27
C LYS A 94 -11.84 1.57 -5.22
N TYR A 95 -11.03 1.09 -4.27
CA TYR A 95 -9.62 1.46 -4.19
C TYR A 95 -8.80 0.96 -5.38
N LEU A 96 -9.02 -0.27 -5.86
CA LEU A 96 -8.33 -0.78 -7.05
C LEU A 96 -8.67 0.05 -8.29
N ARG A 97 -9.95 0.41 -8.47
CA ARG A 97 -10.40 1.30 -9.54
C ARG A 97 -9.74 2.68 -9.46
N ALA A 98 -9.68 3.27 -8.27
CA ALA A 98 -9.04 4.57 -8.06
C ALA A 98 -7.52 4.54 -8.36
N LEU A 99 -6.86 3.42 -8.09
CA LEU A 99 -5.45 3.20 -8.46
C LEU A 99 -5.27 2.74 -9.92
N LYS A 100 -6.36 2.57 -10.68
CA LYS A 100 -6.35 2.03 -12.05
C LYS A 100 -5.72 0.64 -12.12
N ILE A 101 -5.96 -0.20 -11.11
CA ILE A 101 -5.46 -1.58 -11.00
C ILE A 101 -6.60 -2.56 -11.26
N ARG A 102 -6.31 -3.64 -11.99
CA ARG A 102 -7.29 -4.69 -12.30
C ARG A 102 -7.59 -5.55 -11.08
N GLU A 103 -8.84 -5.98 -10.92
CA GLU A 103 -9.26 -6.84 -9.79
C GLU A 103 -8.60 -8.23 -9.83
N ASP A 104 -8.19 -8.69 -11.01
CA ASP A 104 -7.52 -9.99 -11.20
C ASP A 104 -6.02 -9.98 -10.82
N ILE A 105 -5.48 -8.84 -10.37
CA ILE A 105 -4.04 -8.65 -10.09
C ILE A 105 -3.47 -9.69 -9.11
N PHE A 106 -4.27 -10.15 -8.15
CA PHE A 106 -3.84 -11.13 -7.15
C PHE A 106 -3.86 -12.58 -7.65
N ILE A 107 -4.60 -12.85 -8.73
CA ILE A 107 -4.88 -14.20 -9.24
C ILE A 107 -4.08 -14.48 -10.50
N ASN A 108 -3.98 -13.49 -11.40
CA ASN A 108 -3.36 -13.64 -12.70
C ASN A 108 -1.92 -13.10 -12.70
N PRO A 109 -0.89 -13.97 -12.80
CA PRO A 109 0.51 -13.55 -12.79
C PRO A 109 0.89 -12.69 -14.01
N ASN A 110 0.13 -12.78 -15.10
CA ASN A 110 0.33 -11.96 -16.30
C ASN A 110 -0.47 -10.65 -16.26
N SER A 111 -1.09 -10.32 -15.13
CA SER A 111 -1.83 -9.08 -14.97
C SER A 111 -0.87 -7.90 -14.96
N ARG A 112 -0.74 -7.23 -16.12
CA ARG A 112 -0.07 -5.92 -16.19
C ARG A 112 -0.98 -4.95 -15.44
N GLY A 113 -0.48 -4.41 -14.32
CA GLY A 113 -1.27 -3.72 -13.28
C GLY A 113 -1.94 -2.39 -13.65
N LYS A 114 -2.27 -2.15 -14.93
CA LYS A 114 -3.01 -0.97 -15.39
C LYS A 114 -4.33 -1.39 -16.05
N LEU A 115 -5.44 -0.84 -15.56
CA LEU A 115 -6.66 -0.68 -16.35
C LEU A 115 -6.32 0.27 -17.51
N LEU A 116 -6.48 -0.21 -18.73
CA LEU A 116 -6.64 0.67 -19.88
C LEU A 116 -8.08 1.19 -19.80
N LEU A 117 -8.22 2.51 -19.58
CA LEU A 117 -9.47 3.23 -19.84
C LEU A 117 -9.58 3.45 -21.35
#